data_AF-A0A4E0RJL5-F1
#
_entry.id   AF-A0A4E0RJL5-F1
#
_cell.length_a   1.000
_cell.length_b   1.000
_cell.length_c   1.000
_cell.angle_alpha   90.00
_cell.angle_beta   90.00
_cell.angle_gamma   90.00
#
_symmetry.space_group_name_H-M   'P 1'
#
loop_
_entity.id
_entity.type
_entity.pdbx_description
1 polymer ?
#
loop_
_entity_poly.entity_id
_entity_poly.type
_entity_poly.pdbx_seq_one_letter_code
_entity_poly.pdbx_strand_id
1 'polypeptide(L)'
;MDVVDQGKMEEGVLFVNYGSHYTSCVVIPQALVKEVLQDLHTDLGQVGISKLKAVARQLFWWAHFYRHLVTFCNTCEFCSSFKNPPHGLRAPLQALVAWYPNELVDMDIIGPLPGILMNHRYILVLADHLTKWCTTTLPPHL
;
A
#
# COMPACT_ATOMS: atom_id res chain seq x y z
N MET A 1 15.11 20.91 -19.17
CA MET A 1 16.56 20.59 -19.17
C MET A 1 17.07 21.03 -17.82
N ASP A 2 17.49 20.09 -16.99
CA ASP A 2 18.03 20.41 -15.67
C ASP A 2 19.41 21.06 -15.88
N VAL A 3 19.52 22.35 -15.58
CA VAL A 3 20.78 23.09 -15.66
C VAL A 3 21.58 22.73 -14.42
N VAL A 4 22.72 22.08 -14.62
CA VAL A 4 23.73 21.84 -13.58
C VAL A 4 24.77 22.94 -13.74
N ASP A 5 24.94 23.76 -12.71
CA ASP A 5 25.96 24.81 -12.68
C ASP A 5 27.34 24.23 -12.32
N GLN A 6 28.41 25.03 -12.46
CA GLN A 6 29.78 24.65 -12.10
C GLN A 6 29.85 24.12 -10.65
N GLY A 7 30.42 22.93 -10.48
CA GLY A 7 30.55 22.29 -9.18
C GLY A 7 31.65 22.91 -8.32
N LYS A 8 31.43 22.98 -7.00
CA LYS A 8 32.40 23.44 -6.00
C LYS A 8 32.88 22.26 -5.17
N MET A 9 34.18 22.15 -4.96
CA MET A 9 34.75 21.11 -4.09
C MET A 9 35.13 21.72 -2.74
N GLU A 10 34.63 21.16 -1.65
CA GLU A 10 34.93 21.57 -0.27
C GLU A 10 35.27 20.32 0.55
N GLU A 11 36.43 20.32 1.22
CA GLU A 11 36.87 19.20 2.09
C GLU A 11 36.84 17.81 1.41
N GLY A 12 37.03 17.76 0.09
CA GLY A 12 36.98 16.53 -0.71
C GLY A 12 35.58 16.09 -1.13
N VAL A 13 34.54 16.87 -0.81
CA VAL A 13 33.15 16.66 -1.21
C VAL A 13 32.79 17.61 -2.36
N LEU A 14 32.15 17.09 -3.40
CA LEU A 14 31.69 17.88 -4.53
C LEU A 14 30.25 18.35 -4.28
N PHE A 15 30.02 19.65 -4.42
CA PHE A 15 28.73 20.31 -4.35
C PHE A 15 28.33 20.85 -5.72
N VAL A 16 27.04 20.77 -6.04
CA VAL A 16 26.47 21.34 -7.27
C VAL A 16 25.19 22.09 -6.93
N ASN A 17 24.98 23.23 -7.58
CA ASN A 17 23.69 23.91 -7.52
C ASN A 17 22.73 23.23 -8.49
N TYR A 18 21.61 22.71 -7.97
CA TYR A 18 20.64 21.98 -8.76
C TYR A 18 19.23 22.56 -8.60
N GLY A 19 18.53 22.72 -9.73
CA GLY A 19 17.13 23.16 -9.79
C GLY A 19 16.94 24.68 -9.89
N SER A 20 15.68 25.11 -9.96
CA SER A 20 15.29 26.52 -10.16
C SER A 20 15.68 27.45 -9.02
N HIS A 21 15.89 26.90 -7.82
CA HIS A 21 16.26 27.66 -6.62
C HIS A 21 17.75 27.58 -6.29
N TYR A 22 18.59 27.01 -7.16
CA TYR A 22 20.04 26.85 -6.95
C TYR A 22 20.38 26.28 -5.56
N THR A 23 19.65 25.25 -5.14
CA THR A 23 19.97 24.54 -3.91
C THR A 23 21.30 23.82 -4.09
N SER A 24 22.24 24.10 -3.18
CA SER A 24 23.52 23.40 -3.10
C SER A 24 23.28 21.97 -2.63
N CYS A 25 23.65 21.00 -3.45
CA CYS A 25 23.48 19.58 -3.20
C CYS A 25 24.82 18.86 -3.21
N VAL A 26 24.98 17.88 -2.34
CA VAL A 26 26.15 17.00 -2.33
C VAL A 26 26.04 16.00 -3.49
N VAL A 27 27.11 15.89 -4.29
CA VAL A 27 27.20 14.89 -5.35
C VAL A 27 27.58 13.54 -4.77
N ILE A 28 26.71 12.56 -4.97
CA ILE A 28 26.90 11.19 -4.48
C ILE A 28 27.46 10.29 -5.59
N PRO A 29 28.64 9.68 -5.39
CA PRO A 29 29.15 8.65 -6.29
C PRO A 29 28.19 7.46 -6.39
N GLN A 30 28.08 6.84 -7.57
CA GLN A 30 27.13 5.74 -7.79
C GLN A 30 27.27 4.59 -6.78
N ALA A 31 28.49 4.31 -6.32
CA ALA A 31 28.77 3.27 -5.33
C ALA A 31 28.08 3.50 -3.97
N LEU A 32 27.88 4.77 -3.58
CA LEU A 32 27.30 5.15 -2.29
C LEU A 32 25.80 5.40 -2.34
N VAL A 33 25.19 5.46 -3.53
CA VAL A 33 23.76 5.77 -3.69
C VAL A 33 22.87 4.80 -2.89
N LYS A 34 23.22 3.50 -2.88
CA LYS A 34 22.43 2.51 -2.15
C LYS A 34 22.45 2.74 -0.63
N GLU A 35 23.61 3.08 -0.08
CA GLU A 35 23.81 3.34 1.34
C GLU A 35 23.05 4.59 1.76
N VAL A 36 23.23 5.69 1.03
CA VAL A 36 22.49 6.95 1.28
C VAL A 36 20.98 6.74 1.22
N LEU A 37 20.48 5.98 0.24
CA LEU A 37 19.05 5.68 0.15
C LEU A 37 18.55 4.82 1.32
N GLN A 38 19.38 3.87 1.79
CA GLN A 38 19.06 3.01 2.93
C GLN A 38 18.92 3.82 4.23
N ASP A 39 19.88 4.70 4.49
CA ASP A 39 19.88 5.56 5.67
C ASP A 39 18.68 6.51 5.66
N LEU A 40 18.49 7.24 4.55
CA LEU A 40 17.37 8.18 4.43
C LEU A 40 16.01 7.48 4.54
N HIS A 41 15.88 6.28 3.97
CA HIS A 41 14.65 5.52 4.04
C HIS A 41 14.35 5.02 5.46
N THR A 42 15.39 4.64 6.21
CA THR A 42 15.27 4.19 7.59
C THR A 42 14.94 5.36 8.52
N ASP A 43 15.67 6.47 8.42
CA ASP A 43 15.50 7.68 9.24
C ASP A 43 14.13 8.33 9.06
N LEU A 44 13.59 8.29 7.83
CA LEU A 44 12.26 8.83 7.54
C LEU A 44 11.11 7.90 7.94
N GLY A 45 11.40 6.67 8.36
CA GLY A 45 10.39 5.68 8.76
C GLY A 45 9.78 4.92 7.58
N GLN A 46 10.62 4.33 6.71
CA GLN A 46 10.23 3.42 5.62
C GLN A 46 9.25 4.07 4.63
N VAL A 47 9.52 5.33 4.29
CA VAL A 47 8.64 6.15 3.46
C VAL A 47 8.61 5.72 1.99
N GLY A 48 7.46 5.94 1.35
CA GLY A 48 7.31 5.71 -0.09
C GLY A 48 8.14 6.65 -0.97
N ILE A 49 8.23 6.28 -2.26
CA ILE A 49 9.07 6.93 -3.29
C ILE A 49 8.88 8.45 -3.33
N SER A 50 7.64 8.95 -3.26
CA SER A 50 7.36 10.39 -3.38
C SER A 50 8.03 11.21 -2.28
N LYS A 51 7.96 10.73 -1.02
CA LYS A 51 8.54 11.44 0.13
C LYS A 51 10.06 11.28 0.15
N LEU A 52 10.57 10.08 -0.13
CA LEU A 52 12.01 9.83 -0.25
C LEU A 52 12.65 10.71 -1.33
N LYS A 53 11.99 10.82 -2.49
CA LYS A 53 12.38 11.71 -3.60
C LYS A 53 12.42 13.17 -3.17
N ALA A 54 11.39 13.64 -2.46
CA ALA A 54 11.29 15.05 -2.06
C ALA A 54 12.45 15.46 -1.14
N VAL A 55 12.79 14.63 -0.17
CA VAL A 55 13.91 14.88 0.76
C VAL A 55 15.25 14.71 0.05
N ALA A 56 15.47 13.61 -0.66
CA ALA A 56 16.75 13.33 -1.31
C ALA A 56 17.12 14.40 -2.35
N ARG A 57 16.15 14.98 -3.07
CA ARG A 57 16.40 16.05 -4.06
C ARG A 57 16.85 17.37 -3.45
N GLN A 58 16.59 17.60 -2.17
CA GLN A 58 17.01 18.83 -1.48
C GLN A 58 18.46 18.74 -0.99
N LEU A 59 18.95 17.52 -0.77
CA LEU A 59 20.24 17.28 -0.12
C LEU A 59 21.31 16.79 -1.10
N PHE A 60 20.90 15.98 -2.10
CA PHE A 60 21.81 15.18 -2.88
C PHE A 60 21.54 15.25 -4.38
N TRP A 61 22.62 15.07 -5.14
CA TRP A 61 22.58 14.94 -6.58
C TRP A 61 23.35 13.71 -7.05
N TRP A 62 22.79 12.95 -7.99
CA TRP A 62 23.49 11.87 -8.71
C TRP A 62 22.80 11.53 -10.03
N ALA A 63 23.53 10.87 -10.94
CA ALA A 63 23.00 10.42 -12.22
C ALA A 63 21.98 9.27 -12.06
N HIS A 64 20.92 9.26 -12.89
CA HIS A 64 19.83 8.28 -12.82
C HIS A 64 19.04 8.28 -11.50
N PHE A 65 18.96 9.44 -10.85
CA PHE A 65 18.27 9.67 -9.57
C PHE A 65 16.96 8.90 -9.40
N TYR A 66 15.99 9.14 -10.30
CA TYR A 66 14.67 8.53 -10.20
C TYR A 66 14.69 7.00 -10.36
N ARG A 67 15.54 6.48 -11.26
CA ARG A 67 15.67 5.03 -11.49
C ARG A 67 16.20 4.33 -10.24
N HIS A 68 17.24 4.87 -9.61
CA HIS A 68 17.80 4.30 -8.38
C HIS A 68 16.79 4.33 -7.24
N LEU A 69 16.07 5.45 -7.06
CA LEU A 69 15.00 5.56 -6.06
C LEU A 69 13.90 4.53 -6.23
N VAL A 70 13.35 4.40 -7.44
CA VAL A 70 12.25 3.45 -7.73
C VAL A 70 12.74 2.02 -7.52
N THR A 71 13.93 1.69 -8.02
CA THR A 71 14.51 0.35 -7.86
C THR A 71 14.67 0.03 -6.38
N PHE A 72 15.29 0.92 -5.60
CA PHE A 72 15.50 0.75 -4.17
C PHE A 72 14.19 0.50 -3.40
N CYS A 73 13.18 1.36 -3.57
CA CYS A 73 11.89 1.19 -2.86
C CYS A 73 11.13 -0.07 -3.27
N ASN A 74 11.33 -0.56 -4.51
CA ASN A 74 10.72 -1.80 -4.98
C ASN A 74 11.46 -3.05 -4.48
N THR A 75 12.76 -2.94 -4.18
CA THR A 75 13.58 -4.04 -3.66
C THR A 75 13.71 -4.04 -2.14
N CYS A 76 13.08 -3.09 -1.42
CA CYS A 76 13.10 -3.06 0.04
C CYS A 76 12.32 -4.25 0.61
N GLU A 77 13.02 -5.21 1.20
CA GLU A 77 12.44 -6.43 1.78
C GLU A 77 11.47 -6.12 2.92
N PHE A 78 11.83 -5.16 3.79
CA PHE A 78 10.97 -4.69 4.86
C PHE A 78 9.65 -4.15 4.29
N CYS A 79 9.69 -3.17 3.39
CA CYS A 79 8.45 -2.65 2.79
C CYS A 79 7.67 -3.74 2.03
N SER A 80 8.36 -4.69 1.40
CA SER A 80 7.70 -5.78 0.66
C SER A 80 6.96 -6.73 1.59
N SER A 81 7.45 -7.00 2.81
CA SER A 81 6.80 -7.91 3.76
C SER A 81 5.50 -7.35 4.35
N PHE A 82 5.34 -6.02 4.39
CA PHE A 82 4.09 -5.38 4.85
C PHE A 82 3.09 -5.10 3.73
N LYS A 83 3.50 -5.22 2.46
CA LYS A 83 2.57 -5.05 1.35
C LYS A 83 1.69 -6.29 1.25
N ASN A 84 0.39 -6.07 1.08
CA ASN A 84 -0.49 -7.14 0.65
C ASN A 84 0.05 -7.71 -0.67
N PRO A 85 0.08 -9.04 -0.84
CA PRO A 85 0.41 -9.62 -2.13
C PRO A 85 -0.48 -8.98 -3.19
N PRO A 86 0.07 -8.63 -4.37
CA PRO A 86 -0.75 -8.12 -5.46
C PRO A 86 -1.91 -9.10 -5.62
N HIS A 87 -3.13 -8.58 -5.69
CA HIS A 87 -4.30 -9.42 -5.92
C HIS A 87 -3.99 -10.26 -7.15
N GLY A 88 -3.79 -11.57 -6.94
CA GLY A 88 -3.57 -12.50 -8.03
C GLY A 88 -4.76 -12.42 -8.99
N LEU A 89 -4.63 -13.07 -10.15
CA LEU A 89 -5.76 -13.26 -11.06
C LEU A 89 -6.91 -13.90 -10.26
N ARG A 90 -7.88 -13.10 -9.83
CA ARG A 90 -9.11 -13.61 -9.24
C ARG A 90 -9.92 -14.19 -10.38
N ALA A 91 -10.45 -15.40 -10.20
CA ALA A 91 -11.46 -15.90 -11.12
C ALA A 91 -12.59 -14.86 -11.21
N PRO A 92 -13.15 -14.62 -12.41
CA PRO A 92 -14.29 -13.72 -12.55
C PRO A 92 -15.42 -14.16 -11.63
N LEU A 93 -16.04 -13.22 -10.91
CA LEU A 93 -17.25 -13.52 -10.15
C LEU A 93 -18.33 -13.96 -11.14
N GLN A 94 -18.89 -15.14 -10.94
CA GLN A 94 -20.04 -15.62 -11.71
C GLN A 94 -21.29 -15.44 -10.87
N ALA A 95 -22.34 -14.89 -11.46
CA ALA A 95 -23.63 -14.81 -10.80
C ALA A 95 -24.20 -16.23 -10.66
N LEU A 96 -24.63 -16.60 -9.46
CA LEU A 96 -25.55 -17.72 -9.33
C LEU A 96 -26.94 -17.28 -9.83
N VAL A 97 -27.61 -18.16 -10.55
CA VAL A 97 -28.95 -17.92 -11.09
C VAL A 97 -29.86 -18.99 -10.50
N ALA A 98 -30.98 -18.55 -9.94
CA ALA A 98 -32.08 -19.41 -9.54
C ALA A 98 -33.26 -19.20 -10.51
N TRP A 99 -33.93 -20.27 -10.90
CA TRP A 99 -35.05 -20.31 -11.83
C TRP A 99 -36.39 -20.52 -11.11
N TYR A 100 -36.38 -21.14 -9.94
CA TYR A 100 -37.57 -21.40 -9.13
C TYR A 100 -37.41 -20.93 -7.66
N PRO A 101 -38.51 -20.55 -6.97
CA PRO A 101 -38.45 -20.23 -5.55
C PRO A 101 -37.92 -21.41 -4.73
N ASN A 102 -37.06 -21.12 -3.75
CA ASN A 102 -36.35 -22.07 -2.89
C ASN A 102 -35.32 -22.97 -3.61
N GLU A 103 -34.95 -22.67 -4.86
CA GLU A 103 -33.87 -23.38 -5.55
C GLU A 103 -32.49 -23.03 -4.98
N LEU A 104 -32.28 -21.77 -4.59
CA LEU A 104 -31.08 -21.30 -3.95
C LEU A 104 -31.43 -20.41 -2.77
N VAL A 105 -30.87 -20.69 -1.60
CA VAL A 105 -31.11 -19.93 -0.37
C VAL A 105 -29.76 -19.42 0.16
N ASP A 106 -29.65 -18.10 0.25
CA ASP A 106 -28.53 -17.43 0.89
C ASP A 106 -28.74 -17.47 2.41
N MET A 107 -27.71 -17.89 3.16
CA MET A 107 -27.75 -17.99 4.61
C MET A 107 -26.67 -17.12 5.24
N ASP A 108 -27.04 -16.35 6.25
CA ASP A 108 -26.10 -15.50 6.99
C ASP A 108 -26.43 -15.48 8.49
N ILE A 109 -25.45 -15.15 9.33
CA ILE A 109 -25.61 -15.06 10.78
C ILE A 109 -25.27 -13.64 11.22
N ILE A 110 -26.24 -12.98 11.85
CA ILE A 110 -26.04 -11.67 12.48
C ILE A 110 -25.74 -11.89 13.95
N GLY A 111 -24.57 -11.46 14.42
CA GLY A 111 -24.24 -11.40 15.83
C GLY A 111 -22.74 -11.36 16.14
N PRO A 112 -22.38 -11.34 17.44
CA PRO A 112 -23.26 -11.35 18.60
C PRO A 112 -23.94 -9.99 18.86
N LEU A 113 -25.24 -9.98 19.13
CA LEU A 113 -26.02 -8.77 19.41
C LEU A 113 -26.00 -8.42 20.91
N PRO A 114 -26.00 -7.11 21.27
CA PRO A 114 -26.11 -6.69 22.66
C PRO A 114 -27.56 -6.83 23.15
N GLY A 115 -27.85 -7.85 23.96
CA GLY A 115 -29.16 -8.06 24.59
C GLY A 115 -29.45 -9.52 24.91
N ILE A 116 -30.16 -9.78 26.02
CA ILE A 116 -30.46 -11.12 26.57
C ILE A 116 -31.95 -11.43 26.41
N LEU A 117 -32.58 -11.13 25.27
CA LEU A 117 -33.89 -11.71 25.03
C LEU A 117 -33.67 -13.21 24.78
N MET A 118 -33.99 -14.01 25.79
CA MET A 118 -33.95 -15.48 25.75
C MET A 118 -32.56 -16.12 25.55
N ASN A 119 -31.47 -15.47 25.96
CA ASN A 119 -30.09 -15.98 25.83
C ASN A 119 -29.62 -16.21 24.37
N HIS A 120 -30.33 -15.70 23.38
CA HIS A 120 -29.93 -15.77 21.97
C HIS A 120 -29.15 -14.51 21.59
N ARG A 121 -27.91 -14.68 21.14
CA ARG A 121 -27.05 -13.58 20.69
C ARG A 121 -26.91 -13.51 19.17
N TYR A 122 -27.48 -14.47 18.47
CA TYR A 122 -27.38 -14.58 17.02
C TYR A 122 -28.76 -14.69 16.39
N ILE A 123 -28.86 -14.18 15.17
CA ILE A 123 -30.03 -14.32 14.30
C ILE A 123 -29.56 -15.02 13.03
N LEU A 124 -30.19 -16.14 12.69
CA LEU A 124 -30.00 -16.77 11.38
C LEU A 124 -30.91 -16.07 10.38
N VAL A 125 -30.31 -15.56 9.31
CA VAL A 125 -31.00 -14.95 8.16
C VAL A 125 -31.01 -15.95 7.02
N LEU A 126 -32.18 -16.22 6.48
CA LEU A 126 -32.38 -17.04 5.28
C LEU A 126 -33.04 -16.16 4.23
N ALA A 127 -32.46 -16.08 3.04
CA ALA A 127 -33.00 -15.33 1.93
C ALA A 127 -33.11 -16.22 0.69
N ASP A 128 -34.31 -16.36 0.14
CA ASP A 128 -34.48 -17.01 -1.16
C ASP A 128 -33.87 -16.15 -2.26
N HIS A 129 -32.99 -16.74 -3.06
CA HIS A 129 -32.18 -16.01 -4.02
C HIS A 129 -33.00 -15.45 -5.19
N LEU A 130 -34.09 -16.12 -5.59
CA LEU A 130 -34.94 -15.67 -6.68
C LEU A 130 -35.92 -14.59 -6.22
N THR A 131 -36.75 -14.92 -5.24
CA THR A 131 -37.85 -14.06 -4.78
C THR A 131 -37.39 -12.93 -3.87
N LYS A 132 -36.15 -13.03 -3.35
CA LYS A 132 -35.63 -12.15 -2.30
C LYS A 132 -36.48 -12.16 -1.03
N TRP A 133 -37.29 -13.20 -0.84
CA TRP A 133 -38.03 -13.40 0.40
C TRP A 133 -37.06 -13.76 1.52
N CYS A 134 -37.11 -12.99 2.61
CA CYS A 134 -36.21 -13.15 3.74
C CYS A 134 -36.99 -13.58 4.98
N THR A 135 -36.48 -14.57 5.69
CA THR A 135 -36.96 -14.96 7.01
C THR A 135 -35.81 -15.03 8.00
N THR A 136 -36.13 -14.80 9.26
CA THR A 136 -35.15 -14.87 10.36
C THR A 136 -35.61 -15.85 11.42
N THR A 137 -34.66 -16.57 12.00
CA THR A 137 -34.93 -17.50 13.10
C THR A 137 -33.86 -17.38 14.18
N LEU A 138 -34.23 -17.74 15.41
CA LEU A 138 -33.28 -17.85 16.52
C LEU A 138 -32.65 -19.26 16.47
N PRO A 139 -31.34 -19.38 16.26
CA PRO A 139 -30.68 -20.67 16.26
C PRO A 139 -30.75 -21.29 17.67
N PRO A 140 -31.20 -22.55 17.81
CA PRO A 140 -31.47 -23.16 19.12
C PRO A 140 -30.21 -23.41 19.97
N HIS A 141 -29.01 -23.28 19.41
CA HIS A 141 -27.73 -23.65 20.05
C HIS A 141 -26.60 -22.62 19.86
N LEU A 142 -26.90 -21.38 19.46
CA LEU A 142 -25.91 -20.30 19.24
C LEU A 142 -26.24 -19.04 20.05
#